data_AF-A0A4R4RRH7-F1
#
_entry.id   AF-A0A4R4RRH7-F1
#
_cell.length_a   1.000
_cell.length_b   1.000
_cell.length_c   1.000
_cell.angle_alpha   90.00
_cell.angle_beta   90.00
_cell.angle_gamma   90.00
#
_symmetry.space_group_name_H-M   'P 1'
#
loop_
_entity.id
_entity.type
_entity.pdbx_description
1 polymer ?
#
loop_
_entity_poly.entity_id
_entity_poly.type
_entity_poly.pdbx_seq_one_letter_code
_entity_poly.pdbx_strand_id
1 'polypeptide(L)'
;MSFDLCVWRENHPITGAQALRTYWWLCGSERLGAADESEFTLAHDERVDAFHTELLDAHPPLEGLDTAEAEDSPWSMTPDHMPGSYVIMMMGFSDAPEIAPAVIDLAGRYDLVCYDPQAMRVHNPGEIVDTDGPRLEFCDGGIVNDPRPRDLPDLLGQITDRNWFAVLERRPGWFMQVGIGERAGGLPDGVFGLEYREGDEDRHFRVLLSDPEEVAHAFQGYAEGHDHWKSTLDWQQE
;
A
#
# COMPACT_ATOMS: atom_id res chain seq x y z
N MET A 1 23.06 10.90 8.90
CA MET A 1 21.68 10.39 8.75
C MET A 1 21.78 9.15 7.90
N SER A 2 21.08 8.07 8.25
CA SER A 2 20.98 6.85 7.44
C SER A 2 19.79 6.96 6.50
N PHE A 3 19.83 6.19 5.41
CA PHE A 3 18.68 5.85 4.59
C PHE A 3 18.12 4.53 5.12
N ASP A 4 16.81 4.45 5.34
CA ASP A 4 16.21 3.31 6.02
C ASP A 4 15.20 2.64 5.09
N LEU A 5 15.11 1.32 5.12
CA LEU A 5 14.02 0.58 4.48
C LEU A 5 13.46 -0.41 5.48
N CYS A 6 12.15 -0.62 5.44
CA CYS A 6 11.50 -1.63 6.27
C CYS A 6 10.66 -2.56 5.42
N VAL A 7 10.80 -3.86 5.66
CA VAL A 7 10.15 -4.92 4.92
C VAL A 7 9.37 -5.82 5.87
N TRP A 8 8.12 -6.11 5.54
CA TRP A 8 7.27 -7.01 6.31
C TRP A 8 6.19 -7.63 5.42
N ARG A 9 5.41 -8.57 5.99
CA ARG A 9 4.29 -9.21 5.31
C ARG A 9 2.96 -8.51 5.64
N GLU A 10 2.18 -8.22 4.61
CA GLU A 10 0.78 -7.81 4.72
C GLU A 10 -0.11 -8.75 3.92
N ASN A 11 -1.30 -9.05 4.41
CA ASN A 11 -2.22 -9.93 3.69
C ASN A 11 -2.85 -9.26 2.47
N HIS A 12 -2.86 -7.93 2.45
CA HIS A 12 -3.43 -7.09 1.40
C HIS A 12 -2.51 -5.89 1.17
N PRO A 13 -2.54 -5.25 -0.01
CA PRO A 13 -1.82 -4.00 -0.19
C PRO A 13 -2.26 -2.96 0.84
N ILE A 14 -1.31 -2.15 1.29
CA ILE A 14 -1.52 -1.08 2.26
C ILE A 14 -1.15 0.27 1.66
N THR A 15 -1.66 1.32 2.27
CA THR A 15 -1.35 2.70 1.88
C THR A 15 -0.06 3.18 2.54
N GLY A 16 0.53 4.26 2.00
CA GLY A 16 1.70 4.90 2.62
C GLY A 16 1.44 5.41 4.05
N ALA A 17 0.21 5.83 4.36
CA ALA A 17 -0.17 6.26 5.71
C ALA A 17 -0.22 5.08 6.71
N GLN A 18 -0.74 3.93 6.29
CA GLN A 18 -0.70 2.70 7.07
C GLN A 18 0.75 2.22 7.26
N ALA A 19 1.53 2.21 6.18
CA ALA A 19 2.93 1.81 6.21
C ALA A 19 3.77 2.70 7.16
N LEU A 20 3.55 4.02 7.13
CA LEU A 20 4.19 4.96 8.06
C LEU A 20 3.88 4.64 9.52
N ARG A 21 2.61 4.33 9.83
CA ARG A 21 2.20 3.98 11.19
C ARG A 21 2.85 2.67 11.64
N THR A 22 2.86 1.64 10.80
CA THR A 22 3.54 0.38 11.08
C THR A 22 5.03 0.61 11.31
N TYR A 23 5.69 1.39 10.46
CA TYR A 23 7.08 1.77 10.64
C TYR A 23 7.34 2.48 11.98
N TRP A 24 6.50 3.45 12.36
CA TRP A 24 6.61 4.11 13.66
C TRP A 24 6.47 3.13 14.84
N TRP A 25 5.62 2.13 14.71
CA TRP A 25 5.44 1.11 15.75
C TRP A 25 6.68 0.24 15.86
N LEU A 26 7.20 -0.23 14.72
CA LEU A 26 8.43 -1.00 14.63
C LEU A 26 9.64 -0.27 15.22
N CYS A 27 9.74 1.04 14.99
CA CYS A 27 10.81 1.87 15.57
C CYS A 27 10.54 2.32 17.02
N GLY A 28 9.45 1.87 17.66
CA GLY A 28 9.11 2.26 19.04
C GLY A 28 8.83 3.77 19.21
N SER A 29 8.25 4.42 18.20
CA SER A 29 8.06 5.87 18.18
C SER A 29 7.00 6.33 19.19
N GLU A 30 7.33 7.31 20.02
CA GLU A 30 6.39 7.99 20.93
C GLU A 30 5.22 8.68 20.21
N ARG A 31 5.33 8.89 18.88
CA ARG A 31 4.29 9.51 18.04
C ARG A 31 2.99 8.71 18.00
N LEU A 32 3.06 7.40 18.28
CA LEU A 32 1.88 6.55 18.35
C LEU A 32 1.10 6.69 19.67
N GLY A 33 1.65 7.40 20.66
CA GLY A 33 0.95 7.66 21.92
C GLY A 33 0.42 6.38 22.58
N ALA A 34 -0.87 6.37 22.93
CA ALA A 34 -1.57 5.21 23.49
C ALA A 34 -2.34 4.41 22.41
N ALA A 35 -1.75 4.24 21.22
CA ALA A 35 -2.33 3.40 20.19
C ALA A 35 -2.51 1.96 20.72
N ASP A 36 -3.61 1.32 20.33
CA ASP A 36 -3.87 -0.07 20.70
C ASP A 36 -2.87 -0.98 19.98
N GLU A 37 -2.01 -1.68 20.73
CA GLU A 37 -1.00 -2.58 20.18
C GLU A 37 -1.62 -3.67 19.29
N SER A 38 -2.89 -4.02 19.50
CA SER A 38 -3.59 -4.99 18.65
C SER A 38 -3.76 -4.51 17.20
N GLU A 39 -3.66 -3.21 16.93
CA GLU A 39 -3.67 -2.64 15.57
C GLU A 39 -2.40 -2.95 14.76
N PHE A 40 -1.31 -3.37 15.40
CA PHE A 40 0.01 -3.54 14.75
C PHE A 40 0.47 -5.00 14.70
N THR A 41 -0.46 -5.95 14.71
CA THR A 41 -0.12 -7.38 14.63
C THR A 41 0.37 -7.72 13.23
N LEU A 42 1.68 -7.88 13.06
CA LEU A 42 2.27 -8.42 11.84
C LEU A 42 2.06 -9.93 11.77
N ALA A 43 1.63 -10.41 10.61
CA ALA A 43 1.53 -11.84 10.37
C ALA A 43 2.94 -12.44 10.33
N HIS A 44 3.14 -13.53 11.09
CA HIS A 44 4.37 -14.29 11.01
C HIS A 44 4.41 -15.08 9.69
N ASP A 45 5.45 -14.88 8.88
CA ASP A 45 5.61 -15.48 7.56
C ASP A 45 7.08 -15.83 7.26
N GLU A 46 7.32 -17.08 6.86
CA GLU A 46 8.65 -17.60 6.53
C GLU A 46 9.35 -16.87 5.37
N ARG A 47 8.56 -16.16 4.53
CA ARG A 47 9.09 -15.33 3.45
C ARG A 47 9.92 -14.16 3.96
N VAL A 48 9.63 -13.64 5.16
CA VAL A 48 10.43 -12.59 5.78
C VAL A 48 11.82 -13.11 6.14
N ASP A 49 11.90 -14.32 6.70
CA ASP A 49 13.18 -14.97 7.03
C ASP A 49 13.98 -15.31 5.76
N ALA A 50 13.30 -15.77 4.71
CA ALA A 50 13.92 -16.06 3.42
C ALA A 50 14.46 -14.79 2.74
N PHE A 51 13.69 -13.70 2.77
CA PHE A 51 14.14 -12.37 2.32
C PHE A 51 15.38 -11.91 3.09
N HIS A 52 15.36 -12.00 4.43
CA HIS A 52 16.49 -11.61 5.27
C HIS A 52 17.75 -12.43 4.97
N THR A 53 17.60 -13.73 4.73
CA THR A 53 18.70 -14.63 4.40
C THR A 53 19.32 -14.27 3.05
N GLU A 54 18.50 -14.11 1.99
CA GLU A 54 19.01 -13.73 0.67
C GLU A 54 19.65 -12.33 0.68
N LEU A 55 19.08 -11.39 1.46
CA LEU A 55 19.64 -10.06 1.64
C LEU A 55 21.06 -10.11 2.24
N LEU A 56 21.25 -10.89 3.31
CA LEU A 56 22.56 -11.00 3.98
C LEU A 56 23.56 -11.87 3.21
N ASP A 57 23.10 -12.82 2.38
CA ASP A 57 23.97 -13.55 1.46
C ASP A 57 24.56 -12.62 0.39
N ALA A 58 23.80 -11.62 -0.07
CA ALA A 58 24.27 -10.60 -1.00
C ALA A 58 25.11 -9.50 -0.32
N HIS A 59 24.71 -9.08 0.88
CA HIS A 59 25.33 -8.00 1.64
C HIS A 59 25.53 -8.42 3.10
N PRO A 60 26.70 -9.00 3.45
CA PRO A 60 26.93 -9.61 4.76
C PRO A 60 26.77 -8.65 5.95
N PRO A 61 26.44 -9.17 7.14
CA PRO A 61 26.36 -8.39 8.37
C PRO A 61 27.74 -7.84 8.78
N LEU A 62 27.77 -6.64 9.37
CA LEU A 62 29.00 -5.93 9.73
C LEU A 62 29.88 -6.70 10.72
N GLU A 63 29.28 -7.47 11.63
CA GLU A 63 30.00 -8.24 12.64
C GLU A 63 30.88 -9.37 12.04
N GLY A 64 30.60 -9.77 10.81
CA GLY A 64 31.33 -10.81 10.09
C GLY A 64 32.49 -10.29 9.22
N LEU A 65 32.61 -8.97 9.06
CA LEU A 65 33.52 -8.34 8.12
C LEU A 65 34.80 -7.83 8.81
N ASP A 66 35.91 -7.80 8.07
CA ASP A 66 37.07 -7.04 8.50
C ASP A 66 36.87 -5.53 8.31
N THR A 67 37.84 -4.71 8.74
CA THR A 67 37.69 -3.23 8.68
C THR A 67 37.57 -2.70 7.26
N ALA A 68 38.29 -3.28 6.28
CA ALA A 68 38.23 -2.81 4.90
C ALA A 68 36.91 -3.23 4.25
N GLU A 69 36.47 -4.47 4.49
CA GLU A 69 35.18 -4.96 4.01
C GLU A 69 33.99 -4.22 4.63
N ALA A 70 34.10 -3.83 5.91
CA ALA A 70 33.07 -3.04 6.59
C ALA A 70 32.97 -1.60 6.05
N GLU A 71 34.06 -1.02 5.56
CA GLU A 71 34.06 0.31 4.91
C GLU A 71 33.35 0.28 3.54
N ASP A 72 33.41 -0.86 2.84
CA ASP A 72 32.73 -1.08 1.56
C ASP A 72 31.29 -1.62 1.72
N SER A 73 30.84 -1.88 2.95
CA SER A 73 29.48 -2.37 3.23
C SER A 73 28.45 -1.26 3.04
N PRO A 74 27.28 -1.54 2.43
CA PRO A 74 26.21 -0.55 2.33
C PRO A 74 25.59 -0.25 3.70
N TRP A 75 25.76 -1.13 4.68
CA TRP A 75 25.08 -1.09 5.97
C TRP A 75 25.73 -0.07 6.91
N SER A 76 24.92 0.88 7.38
CA SER A 76 25.30 1.74 8.52
C SER A 76 25.20 0.99 9.85
N MET A 77 24.28 0.02 9.91
CA MET A 77 24.19 -1.02 10.94
C MET A 77 23.70 -2.29 10.26
N THR A 78 24.12 -3.45 10.78
CA THR A 78 23.59 -4.74 10.34
C THR A 78 22.06 -4.70 10.35
N PRO A 79 21.38 -5.10 9.26
CA PRO A 79 19.92 -5.13 9.20
C PRO A 79 19.31 -5.81 10.43
N ASP A 80 18.42 -5.10 11.11
CA ASP A 80 17.68 -5.63 12.25
C ASP A 80 16.53 -6.50 11.74
N HIS A 81 16.27 -7.61 12.43
CA HIS A 81 15.33 -8.62 11.98
C HIS A 81 14.62 -9.25 13.18
N MET A 82 13.29 -9.21 13.14
CA MET A 82 12.45 -10.04 13.99
C MET A 82 11.98 -11.25 13.18
N PRO A 83 12.41 -12.48 13.55
CA PRO A 83 12.09 -13.69 12.80
C PRO A 83 10.62 -13.82 12.42
N GLY A 84 10.41 -14.01 11.12
CA GLY A 84 9.13 -14.10 10.43
C GLY A 84 8.23 -12.86 10.50
N SER A 85 8.67 -11.74 11.09
CA SER A 85 7.81 -10.55 11.26
C SER A 85 8.24 -9.39 10.36
N TYR A 86 9.48 -8.90 10.52
CA TYR A 86 9.96 -7.75 9.76
C TYR A 86 11.50 -7.72 9.67
N VAL A 87 12.00 -6.98 8.68
CA VAL A 87 13.40 -6.56 8.55
C VAL A 87 13.47 -5.04 8.46
N ILE A 88 14.37 -4.42 9.23
CA ILE A 88 14.71 -2.99 9.14
C ILE A 88 16.16 -2.88 8.68
N MET A 89 16.37 -2.20 7.57
CA MET A 89 17.68 -1.96 6.98
C MET A 89 18.06 -0.50 7.17
N MET A 90 19.30 -0.25 7.57
CA MET A 90 19.86 1.10 7.70
C MET A 90 21.14 1.17 6.88
N MET A 91 21.15 2.00 5.84
CA MET A 91 22.25 2.09 4.88
C MET A 91 22.79 3.51 4.73
N GLY A 92 23.99 3.62 4.15
CA GLY A 92 24.55 4.90 3.73
C GLY A 92 23.71 5.55 2.63
N PHE A 93 23.51 6.87 2.68
CA PHE A 93 22.84 7.60 1.58
C PHE A 93 23.60 7.50 0.25
N SER A 94 24.91 7.29 0.30
CA SER A 94 25.76 7.04 -0.89
C SER A 94 25.36 5.78 -1.62
N ASP A 95 24.93 4.76 -0.89
CA ASP A 95 24.68 3.41 -1.38
C ASP A 95 23.21 3.21 -1.75
N ALA A 96 22.31 4.01 -1.16
CA ALA A 96 20.87 3.95 -1.40
C ALA A 96 20.45 3.93 -2.89
N PRO A 97 21.03 4.72 -3.82
CA PRO A 97 20.65 4.67 -5.23
C PRO A 97 20.87 3.30 -5.90
N GLU A 98 21.80 2.49 -5.39
CA GLU A 98 22.10 1.15 -5.89
C GLU A 98 21.34 0.07 -5.11
N ILE A 99 21.36 0.18 -3.78
CA ILE A 99 20.87 -0.88 -2.88
C ILE A 99 19.36 -0.83 -2.72
N ALA A 100 18.73 0.36 -2.62
CA ALA A 100 17.30 0.46 -2.38
C ALA A 100 16.46 -0.17 -3.50
N PRO A 101 16.74 0.04 -4.81
CA PRO A 101 16.04 -0.66 -5.88
C PRO A 101 16.17 -2.19 -5.81
N ALA A 102 17.36 -2.70 -5.45
CA ALA A 102 17.59 -4.15 -5.32
C ALA A 102 16.80 -4.75 -4.14
N VAL A 103 16.73 -4.04 -3.01
CA VAL A 103 15.91 -4.42 -1.86
C VAL A 103 14.42 -4.43 -2.20
N ILE A 104 13.93 -3.42 -2.93
CA ILE A 104 12.52 -3.34 -3.36
C ILE A 104 12.18 -4.50 -4.31
N ASP A 105 13.04 -4.80 -5.28
CA ASP A 105 12.85 -5.94 -6.19
C ASP A 105 12.83 -7.27 -5.43
N LEU A 106 13.78 -7.46 -4.50
CA LEU A 106 13.85 -8.64 -3.65
C LEU A 106 12.58 -8.79 -2.81
N ALA A 107 12.10 -7.73 -2.15
CA ALA A 107 10.86 -7.74 -1.39
C ALA A 107 9.66 -8.11 -2.29
N GLY A 108 9.61 -7.57 -3.51
CA GLY A 108 8.61 -7.90 -4.52
C GLY A 108 8.60 -9.39 -4.91
N ARG A 109 9.78 -10.01 -5.09
CA ARG A 109 9.91 -11.46 -5.38
C ARG A 109 9.38 -12.35 -4.25
N TYR A 110 9.48 -11.89 -3.01
CA TYR A 110 8.95 -12.57 -1.82
C TYR A 110 7.51 -12.18 -1.47
N ASP A 111 6.85 -11.36 -2.29
CA ASP A 111 5.49 -10.87 -2.05
C ASP A 111 5.38 -10.13 -0.70
N LEU A 112 6.40 -9.32 -0.38
CA LEU A 112 6.51 -8.51 0.83
C LEU A 112 6.32 -7.02 0.53
N VAL A 113 5.80 -6.29 1.52
CA VAL A 113 5.74 -4.82 1.48
C VAL A 113 7.13 -4.28 1.77
N CYS A 114 7.57 -3.27 1.01
CA CYS A 114 8.75 -2.48 1.33
C CYS A 114 8.36 -1.01 1.53
N TYR A 115 8.73 -0.40 2.65
CA TYR A 115 8.45 0.99 2.95
C TYR A 115 9.72 1.83 3.00
N ASP A 116 9.70 2.94 2.26
CA ASP A 116 10.70 3.99 2.24
C ASP A 116 10.15 5.21 3.05
N PRO A 117 10.60 5.39 4.31
CA PRO A 117 10.20 6.52 5.14
C PRO A 117 10.82 7.86 4.68
N GLN A 118 11.89 7.87 3.89
CA GLN A 118 12.47 9.10 3.35
C GLN A 118 11.65 9.66 2.19
N ALA A 119 11.13 8.79 1.32
CA ALA A 119 10.23 9.14 0.23
C ALA A 119 8.74 9.12 0.62
N MET A 120 8.42 8.65 1.83
CA MET A 120 7.06 8.38 2.30
C MET A 120 6.30 7.44 1.35
N ARG A 121 7.00 6.44 0.82
CA ARG A 121 6.52 5.56 -0.24
C ARG A 121 6.41 4.13 0.26
N VAL A 122 5.25 3.53 0.03
CA VAL A 122 5.06 2.09 0.17
C VAL A 122 5.19 1.44 -1.21
N HIS A 123 5.85 0.30 -1.25
CA HIS A 123 5.97 -0.60 -2.39
C HIS A 123 5.21 -1.87 -2.05
N ASN A 124 4.02 -2.02 -2.62
CA ASN A 124 3.19 -3.20 -2.39
C ASN A 124 3.61 -4.37 -3.30
N PRO A 125 3.37 -5.61 -2.89
CA PRO A 125 3.63 -6.77 -3.73
C PRO A 125 2.88 -6.73 -5.07
N GLY A 126 3.61 -6.83 -6.18
CA GLY A 126 3.05 -6.74 -7.53
C GLY A 126 2.88 -5.32 -8.07
N GLU A 127 3.29 -4.29 -7.32
CA GLU A 127 3.49 -2.93 -7.83
C GLU A 127 4.76 -2.95 -8.71
N ILE A 128 4.65 -3.46 -9.94
CA ILE A 128 5.68 -3.25 -10.95
C ILE A 128 5.66 -1.76 -11.26
N VAL A 129 6.75 -1.06 -10.92
CA VAL A 129 6.87 0.39 -11.06
C VAL A 129 6.70 0.80 -12.52
N ASP A 130 5.52 1.27 -12.89
CA ASP A 130 5.33 2.19 -14.00
C ASP A 130 4.13 3.12 -13.71
N THR A 131 4.38 4.43 -13.70
CA THR A 131 3.48 5.48 -13.20
C THR A 131 2.29 5.81 -14.12
N ASP A 132 1.88 4.86 -14.97
CA ASP A 132 0.78 5.02 -15.95
C ASP A 132 -0.47 4.16 -15.60
N GLY A 133 -0.43 3.41 -14.49
CA GLY A 133 -1.53 2.57 -14.02
C GLY A 133 -2.61 3.31 -13.21
N PRO A 134 -3.79 2.68 -12.97
CA PRO A 134 -4.80 3.21 -12.07
C PRO A 134 -4.25 3.52 -10.68
N ARG A 135 -4.76 4.56 -10.03
CA ARG A 135 -4.40 4.95 -8.66
C ARG A 135 -5.64 4.93 -7.78
N LEU A 136 -5.61 4.14 -6.71
CA LEU A 136 -6.63 4.14 -5.68
C LEU A 136 -6.22 5.11 -4.57
N GLU A 137 -7.04 6.10 -4.31
CA GLU A 137 -6.84 7.08 -3.24
C GLU A 137 -7.98 6.98 -2.21
N PHE A 138 -7.63 7.09 -0.94
CA PHE A 138 -8.55 7.05 0.20
C PHE A 138 -8.69 8.43 0.85
N CYS A 139 -9.76 8.62 1.62
CA CYS A 139 -10.03 9.88 2.34
C CYS A 139 -8.91 10.33 3.27
N ASP A 140 -8.18 9.40 3.87
CA ASP A 140 -7.06 9.69 4.75
C ASP A 140 -5.78 10.11 4.00
N GLY A 141 -5.85 10.23 2.67
CA GLY A 141 -4.71 10.51 1.79
C GLY A 141 -3.89 9.26 1.46
N GLY A 142 -4.33 8.07 1.89
CA GLY A 142 -3.71 6.81 1.52
C GLY A 142 -3.80 6.55 0.02
N ILE A 143 -2.70 6.10 -0.59
CA ILE A 143 -2.62 5.83 -2.03
C ILE A 143 -2.09 4.42 -2.24
N VAL A 144 -2.72 3.69 -3.17
CA VAL A 144 -2.21 2.44 -3.75
C VAL A 144 -2.10 2.65 -5.27
N ASN A 145 -0.89 2.56 -5.81
CA ASN A 145 -0.68 2.65 -7.25
C ASN A 145 -0.83 1.27 -7.89
N ASP A 146 -1.41 1.26 -9.08
CA ASP A 146 -1.72 0.08 -9.90
C ASP A 146 -2.29 -1.09 -9.07
N PRO A 147 -3.40 -0.88 -8.32
CA PRO A 147 -3.97 -1.94 -7.51
C PRO A 147 -4.42 -3.08 -8.42
N ARG A 148 -3.98 -4.31 -8.10
CA ARG A 148 -4.43 -5.48 -8.87
C ARG A 148 -5.94 -5.62 -8.67
N PRO A 149 -6.74 -5.87 -9.72
CA PRO A 149 -8.20 -5.97 -9.58
C PRO A 149 -8.64 -6.93 -8.47
N ARG A 150 -7.93 -8.05 -8.30
CA ARG A 150 -8.19 -9.03 -7.24
C ARG A 150 -8.05 -8.50 -5.81
N ASP A 151 -7.27 -7.43 -5.58
CA ASP A 151 -7.04 -6.86 -4.25
C ASP A 151 -8.09 -5.79 -3.89
N LEU A 152 -8.89 -5.32 -4.87
CA LEU A 152 -9.87 -4.24 -4.67
C LEU A 152 -10.96 -4.55 -3.63
N PRO A 153 -11.52 -5.79 -3.52
CA PRO A 153 -12.48 -6.09 -2.47
C PRO A 153 -11.92 -5.82 -1.06
N ASP A 154 -10.70 -6.28 -0.80
CA ASP A 154 -10.05 -6.12 0.51
C ASP A 154 -9.64 -4.66 0.77
N LEU A 155 -9.15 -3.96 -0.26
CA LEU A 155 -8.82 -2.53 -0.18
C LEU A 155 -10.05 -1.67 0.13
N LEU A 156 -11.16 -1.90 -0.58
CA LEU A 156 -12.41 -1.17 -0.35
C LEU A 156 -13.06 -1.53 0.98
N GLY A 157 -12.82 -2.74 1.49
CA GLY A 157 -13.22 -3.16 2.83
C GLY A 157 -12.59 -2.36 3.97
N GLN A 158 -11.55 -1.55 3.69
CA GLN A 158 -10.90 -0.69 4.68
C GLN A 158 -11.59 0.67 4.87
N ILE A 159 -12.64 0.96 4.07
CA ILE A 159 -13.43 2.18 4.21
C ILE A 159 -14.20 2.15 5.54
N THR A 160 -14.17 3.27 6.26
CA THR A 160 -14.83 3.45 7.57
C THR A 160 -15.37 4.87 7.69
N ASP A 161 -16.12 5.20 8.74
CA ASP A 161 -16.60 6.58 8.98
C ASP A 161 -15.46 7.63 9.05
N ARG A 162 -14.23 7.21 9.38
CA ARG A 162 -13.04 8.07 9.40
C ARG A 162 -12.32 8.11 8.06
N ASN A 163 -12.38 7.03 7.29
CA ASN A 163 -11.80 6.88 5.96
C ASN A 163 -12.91 6.56 4.95
N TRP A 164 -13.80 7.52 4.73
CA TRP A 164 -15.18 7.26 4.28
C TRP A 164 -15.38 7.20 2.77
N PHE A 165 -14.31 7.38 1.98
CA PHE A 165 -14.37 7.22 0.53
C PHE A 165 -13.08 6.60 -0.02
N ALA A 166 -13.20 6.02 -1.21
CA ALA A 166 -12.08 5.69 -2.07
C ALA A 166 -12.35 6.10 -3.53
N VAL A 167 -11.32 6.56 -4.24
CA VAL A 167 -11.37 6.99 -5.65
C VAL A 167 -10.30 6.22 -6.42
N LEU A 168 -10.72 5.43 -7.40
CA LEU A 168 -9.84 4.79 -8.38
C LEU A 168 -9.78 5.67 -9.63
N GLU A 169 -8.69 6.40 -9.81
CA GLU A 169 -8.45 7.25 -10.98
C GLU A 169 -7.54 6.54 -11.99
N ARG A 170 -7.96 6.46 -13.26
CA ARG A 170 -7.15 5.85 -14.34
C ARG A 170 -6.38 6.89 -15.14
N ARG A 171 -6.91 8.10 -15.21
CA ARG A 171 -6.34 9.27 -15.89
C ARG A 171 -7.11 10.51 -15.45
N PRO A 172 -6.56 11.72 -15.63
CA PRO A 172 -7.20 12.96 -15.21
C PRO A 172 -8.68 13.04 -15.60
N GLY A 173 -9.54 13.12 -14.58
CA GLY A 173 -10.99 13.26 -14.74
C GLY A 173 -11.75 11.96 -15.05
N TRP A 174 -11.06 10.82 -15.16
CA TRP A 174 -11.65 9.50 -15.33
C TRP A 174 -11.45 8.67 -14.06
N PHE A 175 -12.53 8.55 -13.27
CA PHE A 175 -12.49 7.81 -12.02
C PHE A 175 -13.75 6.99 -11.78
N MET A 176 -13.60 6.03 -10.89
CA MET A 176 -14.70 5.42 -10.13
C MET A 176 -14.47 5.73 -8.66
N GLN A 177 -15.50 6.14 -7.94
CA GLN A 177 -15.41 6.41 -6.51
C GLN A 177 -16.54 5.75 -5.74
N VAL A 178 -16.29 5.42 -4.49
CA VAL A 178 -17.30 4.98 -3.55
C VAL A 178 -17.19 5.79 -2.26
N GLY A 179 -18.33 6.18 -1.70
CA GLY A 179 -18.41 6.83 -0.39
C GLY A 179 -19.51 6.22 0.49
N ILE A 180 -19.33 6.31 1.80
CA ILE A 180 -20.32 5.89 2.81
C ILE A 180 -20.68 7.03 3.78
N GLY A 181 -21.86 6.91 4.40
CA GLY A 181 -22.31 7.73 5.52
C GLY A 181 -22.64 9.19 5.18
N GLU A 182 -22.71 10.02 6.23
CA GLU A 182 -23.19 11.42 6.16
C GLU A 182 -22.39 12.28 5.17
N ARG A 183 -21.07 12.06 5.09
CA ARG A 183 -20.18 12.84 4.23
C ARG A 183 -20.29 12.47 2.75
N ALA A 184 -20.84 11.30 2.43
CA ALA A 184 -21.11 10.84 1.08
C ALA A 184 -22.53 11.23 0.59
N GLY A 185 -23.10 12.31 1.12
CA GLY A 185 -24.43 12.81 0.76
C GLY A 185 -25.55 12.30 1.65
N GLY A 186 -25.29 12.10 2.95
CA GLY A 186 -26.33 11.70 3.90
C GLY A 186 -26.79 10.25 3.72
N LEU A 187 -25.89 9.36 3.30
CA LEU A 187 -26.26 7.97 2.99
C LEU A 187 -26.61 7.20 4.27
N PRO A 188 -27.67 6.35 4.23
CA PRO A 188 -27.95 5.44 5.32
C PRO A 188 -26.82 4.44 5.58
N ASP A 189 -26.74 3.93 6.81
CA ASP A 189 -25.80 2.86 7.15
C ASP A 189 -25.98 1.64 6.24
N GLY A 190 -24.86 1.09 5.76
CA GLY A 190 -24.85 -0.04 4.82
C GLY A 190 -25.21 0.32 3.37
N VAL A 191 -25.38 1.60 3.05
CA VAL A 191 -25.55 2.09 1.68
C VAL A 191 -24.26 2.73 1.19
N PHE A 192 -23.84 2.31 0.00
CA PHE A 192 -22.68 2.81 -0.71
C PHE A 192 -23.14 3.72 -1.84
N GLY A 193 -22.59 4.93 -1.89
CA GLY A 193 -22.71 5.83 -3.03
C GLY A 193 -21.59 5.50 -3.99
N LEU A 194 -21.88 4.71 -5.02
CA LEU A 194 -20.93 4.39 -6.08
C LEU A 194 -21.12 5.38 -7.22
N GLU A 195 -20.04 5.99 -7.68
CA GLU A 195 -20.03 6.99 -8.73
C GLU A 195 -18.91 6.70 -9.73
N TYR A 196 -19.11 7.11 -10.98
CA TYR A 196 -18.01 7.21 -11.94
C TYR A 196 -18.12 8.49 -12.75
N ARG A 197 -16.97 8.98 -13.20
CA ARG A 197 -16.87 10.10 -14.11
C ARG A 197 -15.98 9.78 -15.29
N GLU A 198 -16.39 10.24 -16.46
CA GLU A 198 -15.60 10.12 -17.70
C GLU A 198 -15.21 11.49 -18.23
N GLY A 199 -14.14 12.06 -17.69
CA GLY A 199 -13.58 13.34 -18.12
C GLY A 199 -14.30 14.55 -17.50
N ASP A 200 -15.53 14.80 -17.93
CA ASP A 200 -16.28 16.03 -17.61
C ASP A 200 -17.47 15.78 -16.69
N GLU A 201 -17.97 16.83 -16.04
CA GLU A 201 -19.11 16.78 -15.11
C GLU A 201 -20.40 16.25 -15.76
N ASP A 202 -20.65 16.55 -17.04
CA ASP A 202 -21.81 16.03 -17.79
C ASP A 202 -21.78 14.50 -17.99
N ARG A 203 -20.65 13.85 -17.68
CA ARG A 203 -20.46 12.40 -17.75
C ARG A 203 -20.13 11.85 -16.36
N HIS A 204 -20.82 12.36 -15.35
CA HIS A 204 -20.78 11.90 -13.97
C HIS A 204 -22.08 11.18 -13.65
N PHE A 205 -21.95 9.95 -13.17
CA PHE A 205 -23.07 9.09 -12.85
C PHE A 205 -22.92 8.49 -11.45
N ARG A 206 -24.06 8.24 -10.81
CA ARG A 206 -24.18 7.69 -9.48
C ARG A 206 -25.17 6.54 -9.44
N VAL A 207 -24.90 5.57 -8.59
CA VAL A 207 -25.84 4.51 -8.18
C VAL A 207 -25.69 4.28 -6.68
N LEU A 208 -26.80 3.89 -6.03
CA LEU A 208 -26.78 3.51 -4.62
C LEU A 208 -26.84 1.99 -4.52
N LEU A 209 -25.87 1.41 -3.82
CA LEU A 209 -25.75 -0.03 -3.63
C LEU A 209 -25.83 -0.38 -2.15
N SER A 210 -26.34 -1.56 -1.83
CA SER A 210 -26.35 -2.11 -0.47
C SER A 210 -25.45 -3.34 -0.32
N ASP A 211 -24.87 -3.82 -1.42
CA ASP A 211 -23.98 -4.97 -1.43
C ASP A 211 -22.53 -4.52 -1.72
N PRO A 212 -21.58 -4.72 -0.78
CA PRO A 212 -20.18 -4.41 -1.02
C PRO A 212 -19.55 -5.24 -2.14
N GLU A 213 -20.09 -6.43 -2.46
CA GLU A 213 -19.58 -7.23 -3.59
C GLU A 213 -19.91 -6.57 -4.93
N GLU A 214 -21.06 -5.91 -5.07
CA GLU A 214 -21.40 -5.15 -6.28
C GLU A 214 -20.48 -3.95 -6.48
N VAL A 215 -20.13 -3.25 -5.39
CA VAL A 215 -19.13 -2.16 -5.40
C VAL A 215 -17.78 -2.69 -5.88
N ALA A 216 -17.31 -3.79 -5.28
CA ALA A 216 -16.02 -4.37 -5.61
C ALA A 216 -15.95 -4.85 -7.07
N HIS A 217 -17.00 -5.51 -7.58
CA HIS A 217 -17.07 -5.93 -8.97
C HIS A 217 -17.05 -4.75 -9.95
N ALA A 218 -17.72 -3.64 -9.63
CA ALA A 218 -17.67 -2.45 -10.46
C ALA A 218 -16.24 -1.86 -10.52
N PHE A 219 -15.58 -1.76 -9.36
CA PHE A 219 -14.19 -1.29 -9.26
C PHE A 219 -13.22 -2.20 -10.03
N GLN A 220 -13.37 -3.52 -9.91
CA GLN A 220 -12.60 -4.50 -10.67
C GLN A 220 -12.75 -4.30 -12.16
N GLY A 221 -13.99 -4.23 -12.64
CA GLY A 221 -14.25 -4.03 -14.06
C GLY A 221 -13.73 -2.69 -14.59
N TYR A 222 -13.81 -1.65 -13.77
CA TYR A 222 -13.25 -0.34 -14.10
C TYR A 222 -11.72 -0.39 -14.19
N ALA A 223 -11.05 -1.02 -13.24
CA ALA A 223 -9.60 -1.21 -13.22
C ALA A 223 -9.10 -1.98 -14.45
N GLU A 224 -9.79 -3.06 -14.82
CA GLU A 224 -9.50 -3.86 -16.01
C GLU A 224 -9.81 -3.13 -17.32
N GLY A 225 -10.58 -2.05 -17.25
CA GLY A 225 -10.89 -1.17 -18.37
C GLY A 225 -11.95 -1.70 -19.33
N HIS A 226 -12.81 -2.60 -18.87
CA HIS A 226 -13.97 -3.05 -19.63
C HIS A 226 -15.24 -2.31 -19.16
N ASP A 227 -16.28 -2.24 -19.99
CA ASP A 227 -17.50 -1.47 -19.68
C ASP A 227 -18.68 -2.32 -19.15
N HIS A 228 -18.49 -3.62 -18.90
CA HIS A 228 -19.59 -4.50 -18.50
C HIS A 228 -20.33 -4.01 -17.24
N TRP A 229 -19.59 -3.49 -16.25
CA TRP A 229 -20.13 -2.92 -15.01
C TRP A 229 -21.10 -1.74 -15.22
N LYS A 230 -21.04 -1.04 -16.37
CA LYS A 230 -22.01 0.01 -16.72
C LYS A 230 -23.38 -0.55 -17.02
N SER A 231 -23.44 -1.75 -17.58
CA SER A 231 -24.69 -2.39 -18.00
C SER A 231 -25.37 -3.21 -16.91
N THR A 232 -24.67 -3.46 -15.80
CA THR A 232 -25.16 -4.29 -14.69
C THR A 232 -25.86 -3.49 -13.59
N LEU A 233 -25.73 -2.16 -13.60
CA LEU A 233 -26.24 -1.28 -12.55
C LEU A 233 -27.09 -0.14 -13.14
N ASP A 234 -28.07 0.31 -12.36
CA ASP A 234 -29.01 1.38 -12.76
C ASP A 234 -28.45 2.77 -12.45
N TRP A 235 -27.44 3.18 -13.22
CA TRP A 235 -26.77 4.47 -13.09
C TRP A 235 -27.70 5.66 -13.38
N GLN A 236 -27.61 6.69 -12.55
CA GLN A 236 -28.27 7.99 -12.75
C GLN A 236 -27.23 9.08 -12.97
N GLN A 237 -27.53 10.03 -13.85
CA GLN A 237 -26.68 11.20 -14.02
C GLN A 237 -26.76 12.09 -12.77
N GLU A 238 -25.62 12.51 -12.26
CA GLU A 238 -25.51 13.41 -11.09
C GLU A 238 -25.76 14.88 -11.45
#